data_AF-A0A1F5G518-F1
#
_entry.id   AF-A0A1F5G518-F1
#
_cell.length_a   1.000
_cell.length_b   1.000
_cell.length_c   1.000
_cell.angle_alpha   90.00
_cell.angle_beta   90.00
_cell.angle_gamma   90.00
#
_symmetry.space_group_name_H-M   'P 1'
#
loop_
_entity.id
_entity.type
_entity.pdbx_description
1 polymer ?
#
loop_
_entity_poly.entity_id
_entity_poly.type
_entity_poly.pdbx_seq_one_letter_code
_entity_poly.pdbx_strand_id
1 'polypeptide(L)'
;MDQANTEQLHPADFEQRTKEQIANLIFLAKHFQKRIVEETGGNKGMRDEAALESAIAAPFATYFGEDLHISVFEKASALMRSLSLNHPFVDGNKRTSLGMTALFLFEHGYGFKEDISDDAIADFCISVASGNKKLGEISSWLQSTTDRASSRSFKAIMQQLGEV
;
A
#
# COMPACT_ATOMS: atom_id res chain seq x y z
N MET A 1 -15.06 -0.59 43.74
CA MET A 1 -13.80 -0.49 42.98
C MET A 1 -13.93 -1.50 41.86
N ASP A 2 -14.24 -0.98 40.67
CA ASP A 2 -14.59 -1.76 39.50
C ASP A 2 -13.32 -2.37 38.89
N GLN A 3 -13.31 -3.69 38.72
CA GLN A 3 -12.20 -4.40 38.08
C GLN A 3 -12.31 -4.16 36.59
N ALA A 4 -11.33 -3.48 36.00
CA ALA A 4 -11.24 -3.24 34.58
C ALA A 4 -11.33 -4.57 33.81
N ASN A 5 -12.48 -4.77 33.17
CA ASN A 5 -12.74 -5.82 32.20
C ASN A 5 -11.75 -5.65 31.05
N THR A 6 -10.66 -6.39 31.07
CA THR A 6 -9.74 -6.46 29.94
C THR A 6 -10.36 -7.45 28.96
N GLU A 7 -11.24 -6.96 28.09
CA GLU A 7 -11.72 -7.73 26.94
C GLU A 7 -10.50 -8.16 26.12
N GLN A 8 -10.07 -9.40 26.30
CA GLN A 8 -9.15 -10.05 25.38
C GLN A 8 -9.91 -10.17 24.05
N LEU A 9 -9.51 -9.36 23.08
CA LEU A 9 -10.09 -9.36 21.73
C LEU A 9 -10.12 -10.79 21.19
N HIS A 10 -11.30 -11.30 20.83
CA HIS A 10 -11.45 -12.69 20.41
C HIS A 10 -10.75 -12.89 19.05
N PRO A 11 -10.10 -14.04 18.76
CA PRO A 11 -9.41 -14.27 17.47
C PRO A 11 -10.29 -14.01 16.23
N ALA A 12 -11.59 -14.28 16.35
CA ALA A 12 -12.57 -13.98 15.29
C ALA A 12 -12.72 -12.48 15.00
N ASP A 13 -12.57 -11.62 16.01
CA ASP A 13 -12.66 -10.16 15.86
C ASP A 13 -11.45 -9.62 15.06
N PHE A 14 -10.28 -10.24 15.23
CA PHE A 14 -9.07 -9.89 14.47
C PHE A 14 -9.18 -10.32 13.00
N GLU A 15 -9.64 -11.55 12.75
CA GLU A 15 -9.85 -12.05 11.39
C GLU A 15 -10.91 -11.22 10.65
N GLN A 16 -12.00 -10.85 11.34
CA GLN A 16 -13.05 -10.03 10.76
C GLN A 16 -12.59 -8.60 10.46
N ARG A 17 -11.85 -7.95 11.38
CA ARG A 17 -11.23 -6.64 11.13
C ARG A 17 -10.27 -6.66 9.95
N THR A 18 -9.50 -7.75 9.79
CA THR A 18 -8.58 -7.91 8.67
C THR A 18 -9.32 -8.03 7.35
N LYS A 19 -10.42 -8.80 7.30
CA LYS A 19 -11.29 -8.90 6.12
C LYS A 19 -11.92 -7.55 5.74
N GLU A 20 -12.39 -6.79 6.72
CA GLU A 20 -12.92 -5.43 6.52
C GLU A 20 -11.84 -4.48 5.99
N GLN A 21 -10.64 -4.52 6.56
CA GLN A 21 -9.51 -3.70 6.10
C GLN A 21 -9.12 -4.03 4.66
N ILE A 22 -9.05 -5.33 4.30
CA ILE A 22 -8.79 -5.77 2.93
C ILE A 22 -9.87 -5.26 1.97
N ALA A 23 -11.15 -5.39 2.34
CA ALA A 23 -12.27 -4.91 1.52
C ALA A 23 -12.19 -3.38 1.30
N ASN A 24 -11.87 -2.62 2.35
CA ASN A 24 -11.69 -1.17 2.25
C ASN A 24 -10.53 -0.81 1.33
N LEU A 25 -9.38 -1.49 1.45
CA LEU A 25 -8.21 -1.26 0.60
C LEU A 25 -8.47 -1.63 -0.86
N ILE A 26 -9.25 -2.69 -1.14
CA ILE A 26 -9.69 -3.04 -2.50
C ILE A 26 -10.56 -1.92 -3.08
N PHE A 27 -11.53 -1.42 -2.31
CA PHE A 27 -12.39 -0.34 -2.74
C PHE A 27 -11.58 0.93 -3.06
N LEU A 28 -10.66 1.31 -2.17
CA LEU A 28 -9.78 2.46 -2.35
C LEU A 28 -8.87 2.28 -3.57
N ALA A 29 -8.29 1.10 -3.79
CA ALA A 29 -7.44 0.84 -4.95
C ALA A 29 -8.22 0.98 -6.28
N LYS A 30 -9.45 0.48 -6.34
CA LYS A 30 -10.34 0.65 -7.52
C LYS A 30 -10.68 2.13 -7.75
N HIS A 31 -11.01 2.86 -6.68
CA HIS A 31 -11.35 4.28 -6.77
C HIS A 31 -10.14 5.14 -7.18
N PHE A 32 -9.00 4.91 -6.54
CA PHE A 32 -7.75 5.57 -6.83
C PHE A 32 -7.29 5.34 -8.26
N GLN A 33 -7.33 4.09 -8.75
CA GLN A 33 -6.99 3.80 -10.14
C GLN A 33 -7.89 4.56 -11.11
N LYS A 34 -9.20 4.59 -10.86
CA LYS A 34 -10.15 5.31 -11.70
C LYS A 34 -9.79 6.80 -11.78
N ARG A 35 -9.51 7.44 -10.64
CA ARG A 35 -9.15 8.86 -10.59
C ARG A 35 -7.82 9.16 -11.27
N ILE A 36 -6.78 8.37 -10.99
CA ILE A 36 -5.46 8.65 -11.54
C ILE A 36 -5.43 8.55 -13.07
N VAL A 37 -6.16 7.60 -13.68
CA VAL A 37 -6.24 7.51 -15.15
C VAL A 37 -7.15 8.58 -15.76
N GLU A 38 -8.14 9.10 -15.01
CA GLU A 38 -8.94 10.27 -15.43
C GLU A 38 -8.09 11.53 -15.54
N GLU A 39 -7.14 11.71 -14.62
CA GLU A 39 -6.32 12.93 -14.52
C GLU A 39 -5.07 12.87 -15.39
N THR A 40 -4.42 11.71 -15.45
CA THR A 40 -3.10 11.57 -16.10
C THR A 40 -3.17 10.81 -17.43
N GLY A 41 -4.36 10.37 -17.83
CA GLY A 41 -4.57 9.56 -19.02
C GLY A 41 -4.26 8.08 -18.82
N GLY A 42 -4.90 7.26 -19.66
CA GLY A 42 -4.84 5.81 -19.61
C GLY A 42 -6.23 5.17 -19.71
N ASN A 43 -6.27 3.84 -19.64
CA ASN A 43 -7.52 3.08 -19.71
C ASN A 43 -8.07 2.74 -18.33
N LYS A 44 -9.36 3.00 -18.12
CA LYS A 44 -10.11 2.55 -16.94
C LYS A 44 -10.38 1.05 -17.05
N GLY A 45 -10.43 0.39 -15.89
CA GLY A 45 -11.00 -0.95 -15.79
C GLY A 45 -10.08 -1.95 -15.10
N MET A 46 -10.73 -3.00 -14.60
CA MET A 46 -10.08 -4.17 -14.04
C MET A 46 -9.60 -5.07 -15.18
N ARG A 47 -8.37 -5.57 -15.04
CA ARG A 47 -7.87 -6.70 -15.83
C ARG A 47 -8.18 -8.01 -15.11
N ASP A 48 -7.93 -8.05 -13.80
CA ASP A 48 -8.08 -9.25 -12.98
C ASP A 48 -8.39 -8.86 -11.53
N GLU A 49 -9.57 -9.25 -11.05
CA GLU A 49 -10.00 -8.95 -9.68
C GLU A 49 -9.29 -9.82 -8.65
N ALA A 50 -9.02 -11.09 -8.96
CA ALA A 50 -8.30 -12.00 -8.07
C ALA A 50 -6.85 -11.55 -7.89
N ALA A 51 -6.25 -11.00 -8.95
CA ALA A 51 -4.92 -10.37 -8.89
C ALA A 51 -4.89 -9.17 -7.92
N LEU A 52 -5.97 -8.38 -7.86
CA LEU A 52 -6.10 -7.24 -6.95
C LEU A 52 -6.27 -7.73 -5.52
N GLU A 53 -7.19 -8.65 -5.29
CA GLU A 53 -7.45 -9.23 -3.98
C GLU A 53 -6.18 -9.85 -3.39
N SER A 54 -5.46 -10.64 -4.20
CA SER A 54 -4.18 -11.23 -3.82
C SER A 54 -3.14 -10.16 -3.46
N ALA A 55 -3.05 -9.08 -4.23
CA ALA A 55 -2.08 -8.03 -3.97
C ALA A 55 -2.39 -7.23 -2.70
N ILE A 56 -3.67 -6.95 -2.43
CA ILE A 56 -4.13 -6.22 -1.24
C ILE A 56 -4.05 -7.10 0.01
N ALA A 57 -4.22 -8.42 -0.12
CA ALA A 57 -4.10 -9.36 1.00
C ALA A 57 -2.64 -9.67 1.37
N ALA A 58 -1.68 -9.50 0.47
CA ALA A 58 -0.27 -9.81 0.69
C ALA A 58 0.35 -9.23 1.99
N PRO A 59 0.08 -7.98 2.40
CA PRO A 59 0.59 -7.40 3.65
C PRO A 59 0.09 -8.11 4.91
N PHE A 60 -1.02 -8.84 4.82
CA PHE A 60 -1.68 -9.53 5.92
C PHE A 60 -1.48 -11.05 5.85
N ALA A 61 -0.57 -11.52 5.00
CA ALA A 61 -0.24 -12.93 4.89
C ALA A 61 0.32 -13.46 6.22
N THR A 62 -0.09 -14.67 6.59
CA THR A 62 0.37 -15.34 7.80
C THR A 62 1.06 -16.66 7.47
N TYR A 63 2.00 -17.08 8.32
CA TYR A 63 2.65 -18.38 8.26
C TYR A 63 2.60 -19.02 9.65
N PHE A 64 2.04 -20.23 9.76
CA PHE A 64 1.74 -20.88 11.04
C PHE A 64 0.93 -20.02 12.02
N GLY A 65 0.05 -19.15 11.51
CA GLY A 65 -0.79 -18.28 12.33
C GLY A 65 -0.10 -17.02 12.85
N GLU A 66 1.16 -16.80 12.49
CA GLU A 66 1.90 -15.56 12.79
C GLU A 66 2.01 -14.68 11.55
N ASP A 67 2.06 -13.36 11.74
CA ASP A 67 2.25 -12.39 10.66
C ASP A 67 3.57 -12.68 9.91
N LEU A 68 3.48 -12.87 8.59
CA LEU A 68 4.65 -13.09 7.74
C LEU A 68 5.50 -11.83 7.59
N HIS A 69 4.86 -10.66 7.68
CA HIS A 69 5.47 -9.35 7.57
C HIS A 69 5.33 -8.64 8.91
N ILE A 70 6.44 -8.51 9.65
CA ILE A 70 6.45 -8.03 11.03
C ILE A 70 6.43 -6.51 11.04
N SER A 71 7.20 -5.85 10.17
CA SER A 71 7.27 -4.39 10.13
C SER A 71 6.28 -3.77 9.14
N VAL A 72 5.90 -2.52 9.41
CA VAL A 72 5.10 -1.70 8.47
C VAL A 72 5.75 -1.63 7.09
N PHE A 73 7.08 -1.55 7.02
CA PHE A 73 7.83 -1.48 5.76
C PHE A 73 7.83 -2.80 5.00
N GLU A 74 7.83 -3.95 5.69
CA GLU A 74 7.65 -5.26 5.06
C GLU A 74 6.24 -5.41 4.50
N LYS A 75 5.22 -4.99 5.25
CA LYS A 75 3.82 -4.97 4.81
C LYS A 75 3.62 -4.07 3.58
N ALA A 76 4.13 -2.84 3.64
CA ALA A 76 4.11 -1.90 2.53
C ALA A 76 4.90 -2.42 1.31
N SER A 77 6.01 -3.10 1.54
CA SER A 77 6.81 -3.75 0.49
C SER A 77 6.04 -4.85 -0.22
N ALA A 78 5.35 -5.71 0.54
CA ALA A 78 4.51 -6.77 0.00
C ALA A 78 3.38 -6.19 -0.86
N LEU A 79 2.73 -5.12 -0.39
CA LEU A 79 1.70 -4.38 -1.13
C LEU A 79 2.25 -3.82 -2.45
N MET A 80 3.33 -3.04 -2.38
CA MET A 80 3.93 -2.36 -3.53
C MET A 80 4.33 -3.38 -4.60
N ARG A 81 5.06 -4.42 -4.20
CA ARG A 81 5.55 -5.44 -5.13
C ARG A 81 4.40 -6.20 -5.77
N SER A 82 3.38 -6.59 -5.00
CA SER A 82 2.28 -7.39 -5.51
C SER A 82 1.40 -6.58 -6.45
N LEU A 83 1.05 -5.33 -6.12
CA LEU A 83 0.30 -4.46 -7.03
C LEU A 83 1.07 -4.15 -8.31
N SER A 84 2.39 -3.98 -8.21
CA SER A 84 3.24 -3.69 -9.38
C SER A 84 3.35 -4.88 -10.33
N LEU A 85 3.44 -6.11 -9.83
CA LEU A 85 3.69 -7.31 -10.63
C LEU A 85 2.43 -8.08 -11.03
N ASN A 86 1.37 -8.04 -10.22
CA ASN A 86 0.13 -8.77 -10.52
C ASN A 86 -0.67 -8.09 -11.64
N HIS A 87 -0.41 -6.81 -11.92
CA HIS A 87 -1.10 -6.01 -12.94
C HIS A 87 -2.63 -6.14 -12.92
N PRO A 88 -3.30 -5.87 -11.77
CA PRO A 88 -4.75 -6.07 -11.63
C PRO A 88 -5.62 -5.15 -12.50
N PHE A 89 -5.07 -4.03 -12.98
CA PHE A 89 -5.79 -3.04 -13.79
C PHE A 89 -5.34 -3.09 -15.25
N VAL A 90 -6.20 -2.60 -16.14
CA VAL A 90 -5.86 -2.45 -17.58
C VAL A 90 -4.69 -1.48 -17.76
N ASP A 91 -4.69 -0.38 -17.01
CA ASP A 91 -3.62 0.62 -16.97
C ASP A 91 -3.57 1.24 -15.56
N GLY A 92 -2.54 2.04 -15.28
CA GLY A 92 -2.39 2.74 -14.00
C GLY A 92 -1.73 1.90 -12.91
N ASN A 93 -1.41 0.62 -13.14
CA ASN A 93 -0.87 -0.29 -12.11
C ASN A 93 0.31 0.28 -11.30
N LYS A 94 1.30 0.88 -11.96
CA LYS A 94 2.47 1.47 -11.28
C LYS A 94 2.08 2.66 -10.40
N ARG A 95 1.19 3.51 -10.91
CA ARG A 95 0.68 4.71 -10.23
C ARG A 95 -0.20 4.32 -9.04
N THR A 96 -1.11 3.37 -9.24
CA THR A 96 -1.93 2.80 -8.16
C THR A 96 -1.09 2.07 -7.12
N SER A 97 -0.07 1.33 -7.53
CA SER A 97 0.85 0.67 -6.60
C SER A 97 1.55 1.67 -5.69
N LEU A 98 2.11 2.75 -6.25
CA LEU A 98 2.72 3.82 -5.46
C LEU A 98 1.72 4.51 -4.53
N GLY A 99 0.56 4.92 -5.05
CA GLY A 99 -0.47 5.60 -4.27
C GLY A 99 -1.00 4.77 -3.11
N MET A 100 -1.30 3.49 -3.34
CA MET A 100 -1.74 2.57 -2.29
C MET A 100 -0.65 2.29 -1.26
N THR A 101 0.62 2.21 -1.69
CA THR A 101 1.76 2.05 -0.76
C THR A 101 1.93 3.28 0.12
N ALA A 102 1.83 4.48 -0.46
CA ALA A 102 1.91 5.73 0.29
C ALA A 102 0.76 5.89 1.27
N LEU A 103 -0.47 5.54 0.86
CA LEU A 103 -1.64 5.51 1.75
C LEU A 103 -1.43 4.56 2.92
N PHE A 104 -0.99 3.33 2.64
CA PHE A 104 -0.72 2.33 3.68
C PHE A 104 0.34 2.83 4.68
N LEU A 105 1.42 3.42 4.21
CA LEU A 105 2.44 4.01 5.08
C LEU A 105 1.87 5.17 5.92
N PHE A 106 1.04 6.01 5.32
CA PHE A 106 0.41 7.13 6.00
C PHE A 106 -0.53 6.70 7.13
N GLU A 107 -1.35 5.66 6.91
CA GLU A 107 -2.19 5.05 7.95
C GLU A 107 -1.36 4.55 9.15
N HIS A 108 -0.08 4.22 8.91
CA HIS A 108 0.87 3.79 9.93
C HIS A 108 1.82 4.91 10.41
N GLY A 109 1.55 6.16 10.04
CA GLY A 109 2.29 7.34 10.50
C GLY A 109 3.62 7.56 9.81
N TYR A 110 3.77 7.12 8.55
CA TYR A 110 4.96 7.34 7.73
C TYR A 110 4.63 8.07 6.42
N GLY A 111 5.55 8.89 5.94
CA GLY A 111 5.46 9.58 4.65
C GLY A 111 6.82 9.64 3.97
N PHE A 112 6.85 9.85 2.65
CA PHE A 112 8.11 10.10 1.95
C PHE A 112 8.74 11.40 2.46
N LYS A 113 10.07 11.38 2.62
CA LYS A 113 10.84 12.56 3.06
C LYS A 113 10.71 13.70 2.06
N GLU A 114 10.76 14.94 2.53
CA GLU A 114 10.68 16.11 1.64
C GLU A 114 11.87 16.24 0.67
N ASP A 115 13.00 15.62 0.99
CA ASP A 115 14.24 15.69 0.19
C ASP A 115 14.35 14.60 -0.89
N ILE A 116 13.40 13.65 -0.95
CA ILE A 116 13.37 12.67 -2.04
C ILE A 116 12.68 13.26 -3.28
N SER A 117 13.38 13.22 -4.41
CA SER A 117 12.83 13.68 -5.69
C SER A 117 11.81 12.69 -6.26
N ASP A 118 10.82 13.22 -6.98
CA ASP A 118 9.82 12.43 -7.72
C ASP A 118 10.47 11.45 -8.70
N ASP A 119 11.55 11.84 -9.37
CA ASP A 119 12.30 10.97 -10.29
C ASP A 119 12.87 9.74 -9.57
N ALA A 120 13.44 9.91 -8.38
CA ALA A 120 13.95 8.80 -7.58
C ALA A 120 12.83 7.83 -7.14
N ILE A 121 11.65 8.34 -6.82
CA ILE A 121 10.47 7.51 -6.52
C ILE A 121 10.03 6.75 -7.78
N ALA A 122 9.92 7.45 -8.91
CA ALA A 122 9.49 6.89 -10.18
C ALA A 122 10.44 5.77 -10.68
N ASP A 123 11.76 6.02 -10.65
CA ASP A 123 12.79 5.05 -11.01
C ASP A 123 12.74 3.80 -10.13
N PHE A 124 12.46 3.99 -8.84
CA PHE A 124 12.28 2.88 -7.92
C PHE A 124 11.03 2.07 -8.26
N CYS A 125 9.88 2.73 -8.51
CA CYS A 125 8.65 2.06 -8.95
C CYS A 125 8.86 1.26 -10.25
N ILE A 126 9.61 1.81 -11.22
CA ILE A 126 9.96 1.10 -12.46
C ILE A 126 10.80 -0.16 -12.14
N SER A 127 11.77 -0.04 -11.26
CA SER A 127 12.63 -1.17 -10.83
C SER A 127 11.85 -2.27 -10.10
N VAL A 128 10.79 -1.92 -9.36
CA VAL A 128 9.89 -2.90 -8.74
C VAL A 128 9.03 -3.58 -9.81
N ALA A 129 8.44 -2.81 -10.71
CA ALA A 129 7.58 -3.34 -11.78
C ALA A 129 8.32 -4.21 -12.80
N SER A 130 9.64 -4.05 -12.94
CA SER A 130 10.46 -4.95 -13.76
C SER A 130 10.79 -6.28 -13.09
N GLY A 131 10.36 -6.48 -11.83
CA GLY A 131 10.63 -7.70 -11.06
C GLY A 131 12.05 -7.80 -10.49
N ASN A 132 12.86 -6.73 -10.63
CA ASN A 132 14.27 -6.72 -10.22
C ASN A 132 14.48 -6.52 -8.72
N LYS A 133 13.43 -6.16 -7.97
CA LYS A 133 13.51 -5.87 -6.54
C LYS A 133 12.86 -6.97 -5.69
N LYS A 134 13.63 -7.50 -4.75
CA LYS A 134 13.15 -8.40 -3.69
C LYS A 134 12.43 -7.60 -2.60
N LEU A 135 11.59 -8.27 -1.82
CA LEU A 135 10.84 -7.64 -0.71
C LEU A 135 11.77 -6.89 0.26
N GLY A 136 12.87 -7.51 0.67
CA GLY A 136 13.83 -6.87 1.58
C GLY A 136 14.44 -5.58 1.03
N GLU A 137 14.69 -5.50 -0.29
CA GLU A 137 15.21 -4.29 -0.93
C GLU A 137 14.17 -3.16 -0.96
N ILE A 138 12.91 -3.51 -1.20
CA ILE A 138 11.79 -2.56 -1.19
C ILE A 138 11.54 -2.06 0.23
N SER A 139 11.51 -2.96 1.21
CA SER A 139 11.36 -2.61 2.62
C SER A 139 12.48 -1.66 3.09
N SER A 140 13.73 -1.99 2.76
CA SER A 140 14.90 -1.16 3.11
C SER A 140 14.83 0.22 2.45
N TRP A 141 14.43 0.26 1.17
CA TRP A 141 14.28 1.51 0.46
C TRP A 141 13.21 2.38 1.12
N LEU A 142 11.99 1.84 1.33
CA LEU A 142 10.89 2.54 1.99
C LEU A 142 11.30 3.05 3.38
N GLN A 143 12.00 2.23 4.17
CA GLN A 143 12.50 2.64 5.48
C GLN A 143 13.51 3.79 5.39
N SER A 144 14.37 3.80 4.37
CA SER A 144 15.39 4.84 4.18
C SER A 144 14.85 6.14 3.59
N THR A 145 13.73 6.08 2.86
CA THR A 145 13.15 7.21 2.11
C THR A 145 11.89 7.78 2.75
N THR A 146 11.48 7.24 3.88
CA THR A 146 10.34 7.74 4.66
C THR A 146 10.77 8.25 6.02
N ASP A 147 9.95 9.12 6.59
CA ASP A 147 10.04 9.61 7.96
C ASP A 147 8.66 9.57 8.63
N ARG A 148 8.56 10.04 9.87
CA ARG A 148 7.28 10.14 10.57
C ARG A 148 6.41 11.17 9.86
N ALA A 149 5.24 10.72 9.38
CA ALA A 149 4.32 11.58 8.66
C ALA A 149 3.89 12.76 9.52
N SER A 150 4.04 13.97 8.96
CA SER A 150 3.26 15.13 9.37
C SER A 150 2.01 15.24 8.48
N SER A 151 0.99 15.96 8.92
CA SER A 151 -0.20 16.25 8.10
C SER A 151 0.14 16.91 6.75
N ARG A 152 1.34 17.51 6.63
CA ARG A 152 1.84 18.17 5.41
C ARG A 152 2.32 17.16 4.36
N SER A 153 2.97 16.08 4.78
CA SER A 153 3.56 15.06 3.91
C SER A 153 2.49 14.32 3.10
N PHE A 154 1.32 14.04 3.70
CA PHE A 154 0.20 13.42 2.97
C PHE A 154 -0.35 14.31 1.87
N LYS A 155 -0.55 15.59 2.18
CA LYS A 155 -1.09 16.55 1.21
C LYS A 155 -0.13 16.74 0.03
N ALA A 156 1.18 16.73 0.27
CA ALA A 156 2.20 16.77 -0.78
C ALA A 156 2.15 15.54 -1.69
N ILE A 157 2.07 14.33 -1.11
CA ILE A 157 1.94 13.08 -1.87
C ILE A 157 0.65 13.07 -2.70
N MET A 158 -0.48 13.45 -2.10
CA MET A 158 -1.76 13.49 -2.81
C MET A 158 -1.75 14.55 -3.93
N GLN A 159 -1.11 15.69 -3.72
CA GLN A 159 -0.93 16.72 -4.75
C GLN A 159 -0.04 16.24 -5.91
N GLN A 160 1.02 15.48 -5.63
CA GLN A 160 1.86 14.85 -6.64
C GLN A 160 1.13 13.75 -7.43
N LEU A 161 0.12 13.12 -6.82
CA LEU A 161 -0.74 12.13 -7.45
C LEU A 161 -1.94 12.73 -8.21
N GLY A 162 -2.11 14.06 -8.19
CA GLY A 162 -3.19 14.79 -8.90
C GLY A 162 -4.47 15.02 -8.08
N GLU A 163 -4.48 14.69 -6.79
CA GLU A 163 -5.70 14.62 -5.97
C GLU A 163 -6.14 15.94 -5.29
N VAL A 164 -5.45 17.07 -5.51
CA VAL A 164 -5.79 18.37 -4.89
C VAL A 164 -5.67 19.53 -5.87
#